data_AF-A0A1E4KCU0-F1
#
_entry.id   AF-A0A1E4KCU0-F1
#
_cell.length_a   1.000
_cell.length_b   1.000
_cell.length_c   1.000
_cell.angle_alpha   90.00
_cell.angle_beta   90.00
_cell.angle_gamma   90.00
#
_symmetry.space_group_name_H-M   'P 1'
#
loop_
_entity.id
_entity.type
_entity.pdbx_description
1 polymer ?
#
loop_
_entity_poly.entity_id
_entity_poly.type
_entity_poly.pdbx_seq_one_letter_code
_entity_poly.pdbx_strand_id
1 'polypeptide(L)'
;MILTATAAGALAMAPAASALPLAITGGAFMPGSGYGVDPQENGATLLDVRFSTSGFAVQNFSLDNVGDYFTFKFGTVDFRETDAGNGSNAGIRAHETDHLDVMARLIFADNLGIVADIAAAGTAIPGLIGDPAADYLLAWDPVTVDIGQGGKLEITLAPLSFSGNGLQDQMATITLLSLPEASHGQAVPEPATLSLLALGLLGFAVTRRKSSNT
;
A
#
# COMPACT_ATOMS: atom_id res chain seq x y z
N MET A 1 -4.30 49.76 -40.46
CA MET A 1 -3.33 49.58 -39.36
C MET A 1 -3.96 48.61 -38.37
N ILE A 2 -3.60 47.33 -38.47
CA ILE A 2 -4.13 46.26 -37.62
C ILE A 2 -2.95 45.77 -36.78
N LEU A 3 -2.97 46.02 -35.47
CA LEU A 3 -2.00 45.46 -34.54
C LEU A 3 -2.42 44.03 -34.20
N THR A 4 -1.62 43.06 -34.59
CA THR A 4 -1.66 41.68 -34.09
C THR A 4 -0.87 41.62 -32.78
N ALA A 5 -1.56 41.41 -31.66
CA ALA A 5 -0.95 41.12 -30.38
C ALA A 5 -0.63 39.61 -30.30
N THR A 6 0.66 39.26 -30.28
CA THR A 6 1.13 37.90 -29.97
C THR A 6 1.06 37.67 -28.47
N ALA A 7 0.14 36.82 -28.04
CA ALA A 7 0.11 36.31 -26.66
C ALA A 7 1.23 35.27 -26.49
N ALA A 8 2.23 35.60 -25.67
CA ALA A 8 3.25 34.65 -25.25
C ALA A 8 2.63 33.73 -24.17
N GLY A 9 2.31 32.49 -24.54
CA GLY A 9 1.87 31.47 -23.59
C GLY A 9 3.05 31.05 -22.71
N ALA A 10 2.96 31.33 -21.42
CA ALA A 10 3.87 30.78 -20.43
C ALA A 10 3.63 29.27 -20.34
N LEU A 11 4.62 28.47 -20.75
CA LEU A 11 4.64 27.05 -20.40
C LEU A 11 4.88 26.94 -18.90
N ALA A 12 3.81 26.68 -18.14
CA ALA A 12 3.94 26.20 -16.78
C ALA A 12 4.63 24.83 -16.85
N MET A 13 5.87 24.76 -16.38
CA MET A 13 6.53 23.47 -16.18
C MET A 13 5.73 22.74 -15.11
N ALA A 14 5.16 21.58 -15.46
CA ALA A 14 4.55 20.71 -14.47
C ALA A 14 5.60 20.38 -13.42
N PRO A 15 5.27 20.45 -12.11
CA PRO A 15 6.19 20.01 -11.07
C PRO A 15 6.61 18.56 -11.36
N ALA A 16 7.90 18.28 -11.23
CA ALA A 16 8.39 16.91 -11.37
C ALA A 16 7.72 16.03 -10.31
N ALA A 17 7.16 14.88 -10.73
CA ALA A 17 6.64 13.88 -9.81
C ALA A 17 7.76 13.49 -8.83
N SER A 18 7.51 13.62 -7.53
CA SER A 18 8.42 13.17 -6.49
C SER A 18 7.99 11.78 -6.08
N ALA A 19 8.93 10.83 -6.15
CA ALA A 19 8.77 9.48 -5.62
C ALA A 19 8.26 9.52 -4.17
N LEU A 20 7.27 8.69 -3.83
CA LEU A 20 6.82 8.49 -2.46
C LEU A 20 7.62 7.32 -1.86
N PRO A 21 8.65 7.58 -1.02
CA PRO A 21 9.40 6.51 -0.36
C PRO A 21 8.53 5.86 0.72
N LEU A 22 8.44 4.53 0.66
CA LEU A 22 7.68 3.71 1.59
C LEU A 22 8.58 2.65 2.20
N ALA A 23 8.36 2.39 3.49
CA ALA A 23 9.01 1.32 4.21
C ALA A 23 7.99 0.57 5.07
N ILE A 24 7.98 -0.76 4.95
CA ILE A 24 7.18 -1.65 5.79
C ILE A 24 8.15 -2.42 6.68
N THR A 25 8.02 -2.24 7.99
CA THR A 25 8.97 -2.72 8.99
C THR A 25 8.53 -4.01 9.68
N GLY A 26 7.25 -4.35 9.60
CA GLY A 26 6.73 -5.56 10.23
C GLY A 26 5.43 -6.07 9.61
N GLY A 27 5.20 -7.36 9.80
CA GLY A 27 3.99 -8.07 9.40
C GLY A 27 3.62 -9.13 10.44
N ALA A 28 2.33 -9.29 10.73
CA ALA A 28 1.82 -10.34 11.62
C ALA A 28 0.47 -10.87 11.17
N PHE A 29 0.24 -12.16 11.40
CA PHE A 29 -1.10 -12.77 11.32
C PHE A 29 -1.71 -12.88 12.71
N MET A 30 -3.02 -12.64 12.80
CA MET A 30 -3.83 -12.80 13.98
C MET A 30 -5.03 -13.69 13.61
N PRO A 31 -4.85 -15.02 13.62
CA PRO A 31 -5.93 -15.96 13.31
C PRO A 31 -7.00 -15.95 14.40
N GLY A 32 -8.25 -16.18 14.00
CA GLY A 32 -9.40 -16.34 14.88
C GLY A 32 -9.32 -17.61 15.74
N SER A 33 -10.29 -17.77 16.63
CA SER A 33 -10.30 -18.87 17.60
C SER A 33 -10.66 -20.23 17.01
N GLY A 34 -11.13 -20.30 15.75
CA GLY A 34 -11.43 -21.55 15.06
C GLY A 34 -10.19 -22.30 14.55
N TYR A 35 -9.01 -21.69 14.65
CA TYR A 35 -7.75 -22.30 14.23
C TYR A 35 -6.98 -22.92 15.40
N GLY A 36 -6.34 -24.05 15.16
CA GLY A 36 -5.52 -24.71 16.18
C GLY A 36 -5.03 -26.08 15.75
N VAL A 37 -4.28 -26.75 16.63
CA VAL A 37 -3.83 -28.12 16.42
C VAL A 37 -4.55 -29.00 17.42
N ASP A 38 -5.44 -29.86 16.95
CA ASP A 38 -6.10 -30.84 17.80
C ASP A 38 -5.22 -32.11 17.92
N PRO A 39 -4.86 -32.56 19.14
CA PRO A 39 -4.07 -33.78 19.31
C PRO A 39 -4.82 -35.06 18.90
N GLN A 40 -6.14 -34.98 18.77
CA GLN A 40 -7.04 -36.07 18.40
C GLN A 40 -8.14 -35.57 17.46
N GLU A 41 -8.00 -35.93 16.19
CA GLU A 41 -8.94 -35.63 15.10
C GLU A 41 -10.35 -36.17 15.34
N ASN A 42 -10.45 -37.29 16.07
CA ASN A 42 -11.72 -37.90 16.41
C ASN A 42 -12.42 -37.14 17.56
N GLY A 43 -12.97 -35.97 17.23
CA GLY A 43 -13.46 -35.01 18.20
C GLY A 43 -12.90 -33.60 17.98
N ALA A 44 -12.13 -33.37 16.93
CA ALA A 44 -11.55 -32.07 16.63
C ALA A 44 -12.63 -30.99 16.45
N THR A 45 -12.23 -29.79 16.86
CA THR A 45 -13.03 -28.56 16.92
C THR A 45 -12.29 -27.37 16.31
N LEU A 46 -11.01 -27.54 15.98
CA LEU A 46 -10.15 -26.49 15.46
C LEU A 46 -9.51 -26.95 14.15
N LEU A 47 -9.56 -26.08 13.14
CA LEU A 47 -8.93 -26.31 11.85
C LEU A 47 -7.41 -26.08 11.94
N ASP A 48 -6.59 -27.04 11.49
CA ASP A 48 -5.12 -26.87 11.49
C ASP A 48 -4.66 -26.08 10.27
N VAL A 49 -4.77 -24.76 10.37
CA VAL A 49 -4.12 -23.80 9.47
C VAL A 49 -3.09 -22.99 10.25
N ARG A 50 -1.84 -23.01 9.76
CA ARG A 50 -0.71 -22.35 10.42
C ARG A 50 -0.25 -21.15 9.63
N PHE A 51 -0.29 -20.00 10.27
CA PHE A 51 0.11 -18.72 9.70
C PHE A 51 1.51 -18.34 10.19
N SER A 52 2.38 -17.88 9.30
CA SER A 52 3.73 -17.46 9.68
C SER A 52 4.20 -16.25 8.91
N THR A 53 4.82 -15.30 9.62
CA THR A 53 5.61 -14.19 9.06
C THR A 53 7.09 -14.34 9.39
N SER A 54 7.56 -15.54 9.76
CA SER A 54 8.96 -15.79 10.14
C SER A 54 9.98 -15.48 9.03
N GLY A 55 9.56 -15.52 7.77
CA GLY A 55 10.36 -15.12 6.61
C GLY A 55 10.17 -13.67 6.16
N PHE A 56 9.40 -12.86 6.91
CA PHE A 56 9.18 -11.45 6.56
C PHE A 56 10.49 -10.66 6.72
N ALA A 57 10.82 -9.87 5.70
CA ALA A 57 11.92 -8.90 5.73
C ALA A 57 11.36 -7.49 5.56
N VAL A 58 12.10 -6.49 6.06
CA VAL A 58 11.77 -5.08 5.83
C VAL A 58 11.71 -4.80 4.33
N GLN A 59 10.61 -4.18 3.89
CA GLN A 59 10.41 -3.78 2.50
C GLN A 59 10.69 -2.30 2.37
N ASN A 60 11.57 -1.91 1.45
CA ASN A 60 11.81 -0.50 1.11
C ASN A 60 11.56 -0.32 -0.38
N PHE A 61 10.68 0.58 -0.76
CA PHE A 61 10.31 0.82 -2.14
C PHE A 61 9.83 2.26 -2.35
N SER A 62 9.54 2.62 -3.59
CA SER A 62 8.96 3.92 -3.93
C SER A 62 7.92 3.75 -5.00
N LEU A 63 6.86 4.55 -4.93
CA LEU A 63 5.80 4.64 -5.92
C LEU A 63 5.78 6.08 -6.44
N ASP A 64 5.86 6.25 -7.76
CA ASP A 64 6.10 7.57 -8.37
C ASP A 64 4.79 8.18 -8.90
N ASN A 65 3.89 7.32 -9.37
CA ASN A 65 2.66 7.70 -10.04
C ASN A 65 1.45 6.97 -9.43
N VAL A 66 0.29 7.62 -9.49
CA VAL A 66 -0.98 6.96 -9.16
C VAL A 66 -1.18 5.76 -10.07
N GLY A 67 -1.48 4.60 -9.46
CA GLY A 67 -1.56 3.30 -10.11
C GLY A 67 -0.27 2.48 -10.05
N ASP A 68 0.86 3.06 -9.64
CA ASP A 68 2.06 2.28 -9.35
C ASP A 68 1.79 1.35 -8.18
N TYR A 69 2.38 0.15 -8.24
CA TYR A 69 2.22 -0.86 -7.20
C TYR A 69 3.52 -1.59 -6.89
N PHE A 70 3.58 -2.15 -5.70
CA PHE A 70 4.66 -3.00 -5.23
C PHE A 70 4.09 -4.26 -4.57
N THR A 71 4.59 -5.42 -5.00
CA THR A 71 4.14 -6.73 -4.49
C THR A 71 5.29 -7.43 -3.79
N PHE A 72 5.02 -8.02 -2.63
CA PHE A 72 6.01 -8.76 -1.85
C PHE A 72 5.36 -9.95 -1.13
N LYS A 73 6.21 -10.89 -0.70
CA LYS A 73 5.78 -12.02 0.15
C LYS A 73 5.55 -11.53 1.57
N PHE A 74 4.30 -11.54 2.02
CA PHE A 74 3.92 -11.18 3.38
C PHE A 74 4.27 -12.27 4.38
N GLY A 75 4.02 -13.52 4.01
CA GLY A 75 4.23 -14.68 4.88
C GLY A 75 3.87 -15.98 4.19
N THR A 76 3.54 -16.99 4.98
CA THR A 76 3.08 -18.30 4.50
C THR A 76 1.87 -18.78 5.29
N VAL A 77 1.03 -19.55 4.61
CA VAL A 77 -0.13 -20.24 5.20
C VAL A 77 0.01 -21.73 4.87
N ASP A 78 -0.05 -22.56 5.91
CA ASP A 78 0.15 -24.01 5.83
C ASP A 78 -1.13 -24.72 6.31
N PHE A 79 -1.86 -25.33 5.39
CA PHE A 79 -3.04 -26.13 5.69
C PHE A 79 -2.63 -27.57 5.97
N ARG A 80 -2.99 -28.08 7.15
CA ARG A 80 -2.52 -29.36 7.71
C ARG A 80 -3.62 -30.16 8.39
N GLU A 81 -4.65 -30.45 7.62
CA GLU A 81 -5.74 -31.29 8.11
C GLU A 81 -5.44 -32.78 7.85
N THR A 82 -6.21 -33.69 8.44
CA THR A 82 -6.04 -35.12 8.19
C THR A 82 -7.38 -35.83 8.02
N ASP A 83 -7.41 -36.78 7.10
CA ASP A 83 -8.56 -37.68 6.92
C ASP A 83 -8.62 -38.79 7.99
N ALA A 84 -8.10 -38.53 9.19
CA ALA A 84 -7.92 -39.54 10.23
C ALA A 84 -9.12 -39.58 11.19
N GLY A 85 -10.08 -40.45 10.88
CA GLY A 85 -11.19 -40.77 11.77
C GLY A 85 -12.04 -41.90 11.22
N ASN A 86 -12.81 -42.58 12.08
CA ASN A 86 -13.73 -43.61 11.61
C ASN A 86 -15.05 -42.98 11.13
N GLY A 87 -15.48 -43.31 9.92
CA GLY A 87 -16.79 -42.90 9.40
C GLY A 87 -16.88 -41.39 9.12
N SER A 88 -17.83 -40.70 9.74
CA SER A 88 -18.10 -39.27 9.55
C SER A 88 -17.15 -38.32 10.28
N ASN A 89 -16.03 -38.84 10.79
CA ASN A 89 -15.03 -38.08 11.55
C ASN A 89 -13.71 -37.94 10.79
N ALA A 90 -13.70 -38.22 9.48
CA ALA A 90 -12.55 -38.03 8.62
C ALA A 90 -12.66 -36.68 7.89
N GLY A 91 -11.54 -35.96 7.80
CA GLY A 91 -11.43 -34.67 7.13
C GLY A 91 -12.06 -33.53 7.93
N ILE A 92 -12.34 -32.41 7.27
CA ILE A 92 -12.94 -31.22 7.89
C ILE A 92 -14.36 -31.52 8.35
N ARG A 93 -14.68 -31.14 9.57
CA ARG A 93 -15.98 -31.38 10.22
C ARG A 93 -16.74 -30.06 10.37
N ALA A 94 -18.05 -30.17 10.53
CA ALA A 94 -18.93 -29.01 10.67
C ALA A 94 -18.61 -28.12 11.90
N HIS A 95 -17.89 -28.64 12.90
CA HIS A 95 -17.47 -27.89 14.08
C HIS A 95 -16.20 -27.07 13.84
N GLU A 96 -15.48 -27.30 12.74
CA GLU A 96 -14.23 -26.60 12.38
C GLU A 96 -14.47 -25.46 11.39
N THR A 97 -15.74 -25.19 11.04
CA THR A 97 -16.10 -24.17 10.04
C THR A 97 -16.46 -22.82 10.63
N ASP A 98 -16.33 -22.63 11.95
CA ASP A 98 -16.70 -21.39 12.63
C ASP A 98 -15.47 -20.61 13.13
N HIS A 99 -15.64 -19.29 13.36
CA HIS A 99 -14.60 -18.38 13.86
C HIS A 99 -13.28 -18.41 13.07
N LEU A 100 -13.38 -18.61 11.75
CA LEU A 100 -12.25 -18.70 10.82
C LEU A 100 -11.80 -17.33 10.26
N ASP A 101 -12.15 -16.22 10.92
CA ASP A 101 -11.64 -14.91 10.53
C ASP A 101 -10.13 -14.81 10.76
N VAL A 102 -9.42 -14.07 9.93
CA VAL A 102 -7.99 -13.81 10.07
C VAL A 102 -7.73 -12.33 9.88
N MET A 103 -6.83 -11.75 10.66
CA MET A 103 -6.36 -10.39 10.43
C MET A 103 -4.86 -10.39 10.11
N ALA A 104 -4.49 -9.75 9.01
CA ALA A 104 -3.10 -9.46 8.68
C ALA A 104 -2.80 -8.01 9.06
N ARG A 105 -1.75 -7.82 9.84
CA ARG A 105 -1.27 -6.51 10.26
C ARG A 105 0.00 -6.17 9.50
N LEU A 106 0.05 -4.99 8.90
CA LEU A 106 1.24 -4.37 8.31
C LEU A 106 1.61 -3.11 9.09
N ILE A 107 2.91 -2.96 9.38
CA ILE A 107 3.45 -1.81 10.10
C ILE A 107 4.33 -1.01 9.13
N PHE A 108 3.91 0.21 8.83
CA PHE A 108 4.73 1.16 8.07
C PHE A 108 5.72 1.85 9.01
N ALA A 109 6.88 2.24 8.49
CA ALA A 109 7.90 2.93 9.26
C ALA A 109 7.36 4.23 9.91
N ASP A 110 8.01 4.65 10.99
CA ASP A 110 7.57 5.74 11.88
C ASP A 110 7.39 7.10 11.19
N ASN A 111 7.98 7.31 10.01
CA ASN A 111 7.76 8.53 9.23
C ASN A 111 6.30 8.67 8.77
N LEU A 112 5.61 7.55 8.53
CA LEU A 112 4.16 7.50 8.33
C LEU A 112 3.44 7.12 9.62
N GLY A 113 4.01 6.22 10.42
CA GLY A 113 3.43 5.80 11.71
C GLY A 113 2.10 5.04 11.57
N ILE A 114 1.89 4.40 10.41
CA ILE A 114 0.63 3.75 10.05
C ILE A 114 0.70 2.27 10.39
N VAL A 115 -0.38 1.77 11.00
CA VAL A 115 -0.68 0.34 11.12
C VAL A 115 -1.92 0.04 10.29
N ALA A 116 -1.79 -0.89 9.35
CA ALA A 116 -2.90 -1.35 8.53
C ALA A 116 -3.30 -2.76 8.95
N ASP A 117 -4.57 -2.92 9.30
CA ASP A 117 -5.18 -4.19 9.66
C ASP A 117 -6.13 -4.62 8.52
N ILE A 118 -5.79 -5.71 7.85
CA ILE A 118 -6.50 -6.28 6.71
C ILE A 118 -7.25 -7.52 7.18
N ALA A 119 -8.57 -7.52 7.04
CA ALA A 119 -9.41 -8.65 7.43
C ALA A 119 -9.48 -9.69 6.29
N ALA A 120 -9.62 -10.95 6.67
CA ALA A 120 -9.97 -12.04 5.80
C ALA A 120 -11.03 -12.94 6.41
N ALA A 121 -11.84 -13.51 5.52
CA ALA A 121 -12.73 -14.62 5.82
C ALA A 121 -12.06 -15.93 5.41
N GLY A 122 -11.81 -16.81 6.38
CA GLY A 122 -11.52 -18.22 6.13
C GLY A 122 -12.81 -18.99 5.89
N THR A 123 -12.82 -19.90 4.91
CA THR A 123 -13.94 -20.79 4.63
C THR A 123 -13.42 -22.21 4.50
N ALA A 124 -13.80 -23.06 5.44
CA ALA A 124 -13.54 -24.49 5.40
C ALA A 124 -14.77 -25.24 4.86
N ILE A 125 -14.55 -26.23 4.00
CA ILE A 125 -15.59 -27.04 3.37
C ILE A 125 -15.57 -28.42 4.02
N PRO A 126 -16.63 -28.81 4.77
CA PRO A 126 -16.67 -30.11 5.42
C PRO A 126 -16.56 -31.27 4.43
N GLY A 127 -15.72 -32.25 4.74
CA GLY A 127 -15.45 -33.38 3.88
C GLY A 127 -14.01 -33.86 3.96
N LEU A 128 -13.70 -34.87 3.14
CA LEU A 128 -12.35 -35.37 2.97
C LEU A 128 -11.50 -34.35 2.21
N ILE A 129 -10.24 -34.18 2.58
CA ILE A 129 -9.33 -33.18 1.99
C ILE A 129 -8.47 -33.71 0.82
N GLY A 130 -8.74 -34.95 0.42
CA GLY A 130 -7.94 -35.70 -0.56
C GLY A 130 -8.46 -35.62 -2.00
N ASP A 131 -9.40 -34.72 -2.29
CA ASP A 131 -10.05 -34.61 -3.60
C ASP A 131 -9.68 -33.30 -4.33
N PRO A 132 -10.00 -33.16 -5.64
CA PRO A 132 -9.61 -31.98 -6.41
C PRO A 132 -10.38 -30.69 -6.06
N ALA A 133 -11.43 -30.76 -5.25
CA ALA A 133 -12.19 -29.59 -4.81
C ALA A 133 -11.39 -28.81 -3.76
N ALA A 134 -11.76 -27.54 -3.57
CA ALA A 134 -11.18 -26.75 -2.50
C ALA A 134 -11.75 -27.21 -1.16
N ASP A 135 -10.88 -27.36 -0.17
CA ASP A 135 -11.21 -27.69 1.21
C ASP A 135 -11.15 -26.45 2.10
N TYR A 136 -10.21 -25.55 1.81
CA TYR A 136 -10.05 -24.31 2.55
C TYR A 136 -9.76 -23.15 1.62
N LEU A 137 -10.44 -22.03 1.87
CA LEU A 137 -10.25 -20.76 1.17
C LEU A 137 -9.95 -19.66 2.17
N LEU A 138 -9.08 -18.74 1.79
CA LEU A 138 -8.81 -17.52 2.54
C LEU A 138 -8.96 -16.33 1.61
N ALA A 139 -9.97 -15.49 1.86
CA ALA A 139 -10.29 -14.33 1.05
C ALA A 139 -10.11 -13.05 1.87
N TRP A 140 -9.38 -12.07 1.33
CA TRP A 140 -9.04 -10.82 2.01
C TRP A 140 -9.86 -9.66 1.49
N ASP A 141 -10.26 -8.76 2.39
CA ASP A 141 -10.87 -7.49 2.03
C ASP A 141 -9.79 -6.43 1.81
N PRO A 142 -9.74 -5.76 0.64
CA PRO A 142 -8.82 -4.65 0.41
C PRO A 142 -9.00 -3.54 1.44
N VAL A 143 -7.89 -2.93 1.86
CA VAL A 143 -7.91 -1.79 2.80
C VAL A 143 -7.32 -0.56 2.14
N THR A 144 -8.03 0.57 2.24
CA THR A 144 -7.49 1.88 1.88
C THR A 144 -6.93 2.58 3.12
N VAL A 145 -5.70 3.06 3.00
CA VAL A 145 -4.95 3.74 4.06
C VAL A 145 -4.70 5.19 3.65
N ASP A 146 -4.95 6.13 4.55
CA ASP A 146 -4.58 7.54 4.37
C ASP A 146 -3.13 7.76 4.81
N ILE A 147 -2.32 8.37 3.92
CA ILE A 147 -0.90 8.66 4.17
C ILE A 147 -0.65 10.17 4.37
N GLY A 148 -1.72 10.95 4.58
CA GLY A 148 -1.68 12.39 4.82
C GLY A 148 -1.76 13.22 3.54
N GLN A 149 -2.18 14.48 3.70
CA GLN A 149 -2.27 15.48 2.62
C GLN A 149 -3.05 14.98 1.39
N GLY A 150 -4.10 14.18 1.61
CA GLY A 150 -4.93 13.61 0.56
C GLY A 150 -4.34 12.39 -0.15
N GLY A 151 -3.13 11.95 0.22
CA GLY A 151 -2.52 10.75 -0.31
C GLY A 151 -3.17 9.48 0.23
N LYS A 152 -3.29 8.46 -0.62
CA LYS A 152 -3.95 7.19 -0.28
C LYS A 152 -3.22 6.00 -0.88
N LEU A 153 -3.11 4.93 -0.09
CA LEU A 153 -2.65 3.63 -0.53
C LEU A 153 -3.79 2.63 -0.47
N GLU A 154 -3.85 1.69 -1.40
CA GLU A 154 -4.63 0.47 -1.28
C GLU A 154 -3.69 -0.68 -0.92
N ILE A 155 -4.13 -1.53 -0.01
CA ILE A 155 -3.42 -2.74 0.39
C ILE A 155 -4.32 -3.93 0.11
N THR A 156 -3.82 -4.87 -0.68
CA THR A 156 -4.51 -6.11 -1.01
C THR A 156 -3.63 -7.30 -0.70
N LEU A 157 -4.23 -8.38 -0.22
CA LEU A 157 -3.58 -9.68 -0.08
C LEU A 157 -4.21 -10.65 -1.09
N ALA A 158 -3.38 -11.48 -1.73
CA ALA A 158 -3.87 -12.46 -2.68
C ALA A 158 -4.74 -13.51 -1.97
N PRO A 159 -5.90 -13.92 -2.53
CA PRO A 159 -6.67 -15.01 -1.96
C PRO A 159 -5.89 -16.33 -2.08
N LEU A 160 -6.11 -17.24 -1.13
CA LEU A 160 -5.54 -18.60 -1.14
C LEU A 160 -6.64 -19.64 -1.22
N SER A 161 -6.34 -20.77 -1.85
CA SER A 161 -7.22 -21.93 -1.93
C SER A 161 -6.41 -23.22 -1.87
N PHE A 162 -6.85 -24.15 -1.04
CA PHE A 162 -6.20 -25.43 -0.78
C PHE A 162 -7.17 -26.56 -1.12
N SER A 163 -6.70 -27.57 -1.85
CA SER A 163 -7.42 -28.82 -2.18
C SER A 163 -6.68 -30.00 -1.56
N GLY A 164 -6.44 -29.89 -0.25
CA GLY A 164 -5.58 -30.75 0.53
C GLY A 164 -4.38 -30.04 1.13
N ASN A 165 -3.63 -30.81 1.93
CA ASN A 165 -2.50 -30.29 2.71
C ASN A 165 -1.45 -29.61 1.85
N GLY A 166 -0.95 -28.47 2.33
CA GLY A 166 0.10 -27.75 1.64
C GLY A 166 0.44 -26.39 2.24
N LEU A 167 1.63 -25.93 1.87
CA LEU A 167 2.14 -24.61 2.19
C LEU A 167 2.01 -23.70 0.96
N GLN A 168 1.41 -22.52 1.14
CA GLN A 168 1.37 -21.48 0.11
C GLN A 168 1.94 -20.16 0.63
N ASP A 169 2.48 -19.37 -0.28
CA ASP A 169 3.00 -18.04 -0.01
C ASP A 169 1.86 -17.03 -0.04
N GLN A 170 1.72 -16.25 1.04
CA GLN A 170 0.78 -15.13 1.08
C GLN A 170 1.46 -13.89 0.47
N MET A 171 0.94 -13.42 -0.66
CA MET A 171 1.43 -12.20 -1.31
C MET A 171 0.60 -11.00 -0.87
N ALA A 172 1.25 -9.86 -0.69
CA ALA A 172 0.62 -8.56 -0.45
C ALA A 172 1.03 -7.57 -1.56
N THR A 173 0.11 -6.70 -1.95
CA THR A 173 0.31 -5.66 -2.95
C THR A 173 -0.12 -4.31 -2.38
N ILE A 174 0.75 -3.31 -2.53
CA ILE A 174 0.52 -1.92 -2.15
C ILE A 174 0.38 -1.12 -3.44
N THR A 175 -0.74 -0.42 -3.61
CA THR A 175 -1.02 0.42 -4.79
C THR A 175 -1.20 1.87 -4.37
N LEU A 176 -0.57 2.80 -5.08
CA LEU A 176 -0.77 4.23 -4.85
C LEU A 176 -2.07 4.70 -5.52
N LEU A 177 -3.06 5.11 -4.72
CA LEU A 177 -4.36 5.59 -5.22
C LEU A 177 -4.38 7.12 -5.40
N SER A 178 -3.66 7.85 -4.56
CA SER A 178 -3.48 9.30 -4.71
C SER A 178 -2.15 9.73 -4.09
N LEU A 179 -1.48 10.67 -4.75
CA LEU A 179 -0.26 11.29 -4.22
C LEU A 179 -0.64 12.28 -3.10
N PRO A 180 0.16 12.37 -2.02
CA PRO A 180 0.07 13.49 -1.10
C PRO A 180 0.27 14.80 -1.87
N GLU A 181 -0.56 15.81 -1.62
CA GLU A 181 -0.32 17.14 -2.15
C GLU A 181 1.05 17.62 -1.67
N ALA A 182 1.94 18.02 -2.59
CA ALA A 182 3.19 18.65 -2.19
C ALA A 182 2.81 19.83 -1.31
N SER A 183 3.26 19.82 -0.03
CA SER A 183 3.11 20.96 0.87
C SER A 183 3.43 22.19 0.06
N HIS A 184 2.40 23.01 -0.20
CA HIS A 184 2.56 24.28 -0.87
C HIS A 184 3.38 25.15 0.07
N GLY A 185 4.69 24.92 0.12
CA GLY A 185 5.65 25.95 0.45
C GLY A 185 5.26 27.08 -0.47
N GLN A 186 4.68 28.14 0.10
CA GLN A 186 4.35 29.33 -0.64
C GLN A 186 5.54 29.57 -1.55
N ALA A 187 5.33 29.56 -2.86
CA ALA A 187 6.33 30.06 -3.78
C ALA A 187 6.55 31.49 -3.32
N VAL A 188 7.55 31.71 -2.45
CA VAL A 188 7.94 33.01 -1.98
C VAL A 188 8.29 33.71 -3.28
N PRO A 189 7.49 34.71 -3.73
CA PRO A 189 7.85 35.44 -4.92
C PRO A 189 9.22 36.02 -4.60
N GLU A 190 10.26 35.59 -5.32
CA GLU A 190 11.55 36.23 -5.21
C GLU A 190 11.28 37.73 -5.36
N PRO A 191 11.64 38.55 -4.37
CA PRO A 191 11.31 39.96 -4.43
C PRO A 191 11.88 40.49 -5.76
N ALA A 192 11.08 41.26 -6.47
CA ALA A 192 11.41 41.95 -7.72
C ALA A 192 12.60 42.93 -7.59
N THR A 193 13.43 42.79 -6.55
CA THR A 193 14.65 43.54 -6.26
C THR A 193 15.76 43.33 -7.29
N LEU A 194 15.71 42.29 -8.14
CA LEU A 194 16.64 42.18 -9.27
C LEU A 194 16.23 42.99 -10.50
N SER A 195 14.95 43.31 -10.67
CA SER A 195 14.48 44.10 -11.83
C SER A 195 14.65 45.61 -11.63
N LEU A 196 14.76 46.11 -10.39
CA LEU A 196 14.94 47.54 -10.12
C LEU A 196 16.40 48.03 -10.23
N LEU A 197 17.41 47.13 -10.23
CA LEU A 197 18.80 47.55 -10.42
C LEU A 197 19.11 47.89 -11.90
N ALA A 198 18.31 47.39 -12.84
CA ALA A 198 18.49 47.64 -14.28
C ALA A 198 17.93 49.01 -14.75
N LEU A 199 17.03 49.64 -14.00
CA LEU A 199 16.48 50.97 -14.32
C LEU A 199 17.25 52.13 -13.66
N GLY A 200 18.17 51.85 -12.73
CA GLY A 200 18.92 52.88 -11.99
C GLY A 200 20.16 53.44 -12.69
N LEU A 201 20.66 52.82 -13.77
CA LEU A 201 21.95 53.17 -14.39
C LEU A 201 21.87 53.95 -15.72
N LEU A 202 20.67 54.24 -16.23
CA LEU A 202 20.50 55.05 -17.46
C LEU A 202 20.23 56.55 -17.22
N GLY A 203 20.16 57.01 -15.96
CA GLY A 203 19.68 58.35 -15.62
C GLY A 203 20.72 59.48 -15.47
N PHE A 204 22.03 59.22 -15.54
CA PHE A 204 23.06 60.22 -15.21
C PHE A 204 23.86 60.81 -16.38
N ALA A 205 23.50 60.50 -17.64
CA ALA A 205 24.27 60.93 -18.82
C ALA A 205 23.56 61.95 -19.73
N VAL A 206 22.81 62.93 -19.17
CA VAL A 206 22.48 64.16 -19.91
C VAL A 206 23.24 65.34 -19.29
N THR A 207 24.44 65.48 -19.81
CA THR A 207 25.40 66.57 -19.61
C THR A 207 24.83 67.95 -19.95
N ARG A 208 24.89 68.82 -18.93
CA ARG A 208 25.37 70.23 -18.99
C ARG A 208 25.17 71.03 -20.29
N ARG A 209 24.14 71.89 -20.25
CA ARG A 209 24.23 73.36 -20.27
C ARG A 209 25.39 73.95 -21.10
N LYS A 210 25.10 74.47 -22.29
CA LYS A 210 25.94 75.47 -22.98
C LYS A 210 25.24 76.83 -22.95
N SER A 211 25.93 77.79 -22.36
CA SER A 211 25.56 79.20 -22.20
C SER A 211 26.30 80.05 -23.22
N SER A 212 25.62 81.07 -23.76
CA SER A 212 26.09 82.39 -24.27
C SER A 212 27.15 82.47 -25.39
N ASN A 213 26.89 83.22 -26.48
CA ASN A 213 27.25 84.65 -26.58
C ASN A 213 26.99 85.28 -27.97
N THR A 214 26.76 86.60 -27.92
CA THR A 214 26.78 87.68 -28.94
C THR A 214 25.72 87.71 -30.03
#